data_AF-A0A9W4S8K8-F1
#
_entry.id   AF-A0A9W4S8K8-F1
#
_cell.length_a   1.000
_cell.length_b   1.000
_cell.length_c   1.000
_cell.angle_alpha   90.00
_cell.angle_beta   90.00
_cell.angle_gamma   90.00
#
_symmetry.space_group_name_H-M   'P 1'
#
loop_
_entity.id
_entity.type
_entity.pdbx_description
1 polymer ?
#
loop_
_entity_poly.entity_id
_entity_poly.type
_entity_poly.pdbx_seq_one_letter_code
_entity_poly.pdbx_strand_id
1 'polypeptide(L)'
;PDLAWQSDSCPPIHFAPPLGPNISVHFSLQESSLVLWLRALEPVDAPPSFGTKLGLALGTVRRLEHDEMDRPFRFAYSSVTDGGEKHKHGRAHPTSRESSVNGLGTPSSSGEPNEVYVREKVRVESLPDPNLMSLSVKLVALGHTLAGARRNLAAVMGEEVDE
;
A
#
# COMPACT_ATOMS: atom_id res chain seq x y z
N PRO A 1 -17.05 -0.59 -3.13
CA PRO A 1 -15.78 0.18 -3.30
C PRO A 1 -14.61 -0.80 -3.30
N ASP A 2 -13.67 -0.66 -4.24
CA ASP A 2 -12.45 -1.45 -4.24
C ASP A 2 -11.57 -1.02 -3.05
N LEU A 3 -11.17 -1.96 -2.19
CA LEU A 3 -10.32 -1.69 -1.03
C LEU A 3 -8.83 -1.81 -1.36
N ALA A 4 -8.49 -2.18 -2.60
CA ALA A 4 -7.11 -2.37 -3.05
C ALA A 4 -6.23 -1.13 -2.84
N TRP A 5 -6.78 0.09 -2.83
CA TRP A 5 -6.01 1.30 -2.52
C TRP A 5 -5.34 1.29 -1.13
N GLN A 6 -5.83 0.46 -0.20
CA GLN A 6 -5.25 0.32 1.14
C GLN A 6 -4.05 -0.63 1.17
N SER A 7 -3.93 -1.53 0.19
CA SER A 7 -2.88 -2.56 0.13
C SER A 7 -1.90 -2.35 -1.03
N ASP A 8 -2.38 -1.77 -2.13
CA ASP A 8 -1.67 -1.72 -3.40
C ASP A 8 -0.89 -0.41 -3.55
N SER A 9 0.17 -0.46 -4.35
CA SER A 9 1.00 0.70 -4.61
C SER A 9 0.27 1.76 -5.44
N CYS A 10 0.58 3.02 -5.22
CA CYS A 10 0.19 4.12 -6.08
C CYS A 10 0.73 3.90 -7.51
N PRO A 11 -0.10 4.13 -8.54
CA PRO A 11 0.32 4.06 -9.94
C PRO A 11 1.46 5.04 -10.27
N PRO A 12 2.40 4.68 -11.18
CA PRO A 12 3.51 5.56 -11.56
C PRO A 12 3.09 6.91 -12.15
N ILE A 13 1.90 6.99 -12.75
CA ILE A 13 1.37 8.21 -13.39
C ILE A 13 1.09 9.35 -12.39
N HIS A 14 0.99 9.06 -11.10
CA HIS A 14 0.80 10.07 -10.06
C HIS A 14 2.10 10.81 -9.70
N PHE A 15 3.23 10.45 -10.29
CA PHE A 15 4.55 11.00 -9.95
C PHE A 15 5.20 11.66 -11.17
N ALA A 16 5.98 12.71 -10.90
CA ALA A 16 6.79 13.40 -11.89
C ALA A 16 8.23 13.54 -11.35
N PRO A 17 9.21 12.77 -11.86
CA PRO A 17 9.09 11.75 -12.91
C PRO A 17 8.26 10.53 -12.46
N PRO A 18 7.75 9.71 -13.40
CA PRO A 18 7.03 8.48 -13.05
C PRO A 18 7.88 7.57 -12.15
N LEU A 19 7.24 6.88 -11.20
CA LEU A 19 7.91 5.92 -10.33
C LEU A 19 8.57 4.80 -11.14
N GLY A 20 9.78 4.41 -10.72
CA GLY A 20 10.46 3.22 -11.25
C GLY A 20 9.80 1.92 -10.79
N PRO A 21 10.06 0.78 -11.47
CA PRO A 21 9.42 -0.50 -11.18
C PRO A 21 9.82 -1.10 -9.83
N ASN A 22 10.98 -0.73 -9.30
CA ASN A 22 11.54 -1.29 -8.06
C ASN A 22 11.12 -0.51 -6.80
N ILE A 23 10.10 0.35 -6.89
CA ILE A 23 9.62 1.16 -5.77
C ILE A 23 8.12 0.96 -5.62
N SER A 24 7.70 0.59 -4.42
CA SER A 24 6.29 0.63 -4.00
C SER A 24 6.08 1.81 -3.06
N VAL A 25 4.99 2.55 -3.33
CA VAL A 25 4.54 3.69 -2.54
C VAL A 25 3.08 3.45 -2.20
N HIS A 26 2.71 3.38 -0.93
CA HIS A 26 1.29 3.32 -0.57
C HIS A 26 1.00 4.17 0.66
N PHE A 27 -0.24 4.65 0.74
CA PHE A 27 -0.72 5.49 1.83
C PHE A 27 -1.80 4.74 2.60
N SER A 28 -1.78 4.88 3.92
CA SER A 28 -2.80 4.36 4.82
C SER A 28 -3.14 5.38 5.90
N LEU A 29 -4.30 5.23 6.54
CA LEU A 29 -4.70 6.03 7.70
C LEU A 29 -4.61 5.16 8.95
N GLN A 30 -3.82 5.60 9.93
CA GLN A 30 -3.64 4.91 11.21
C GLN A 30 -3.72 5.93 12.34
N GLU A 31 -4.54 5.68 13.36
CA GLU A 31 -4.59 6.51 14.57
C GLU A 31 -4.83 8.02 14.31
N SER A 32 -5.61 8.35 13.28
CA SER A 32 -5.83 9.75 12.81
C SER A 32 -4.60 10.41 12.20
N SER A 33 -3.58 9.64 11.84
CA SER A 33 -2.40 10.06 11.09
C SER A 33 -2.40 9.44 9.70
N LEU A 34 -1.82 10.16 8.74
CA LEU A 34 -1.47 9.62 7.44
C LEU A 34 -0.12 8.91 7.54
N VAL A 35 -0.09 7.66 7.11
CA VAL A 35 1.12 6.84 7.07
C VAL A 35 1.49 6.58 5.62
N LEU A 36 2.69 7.00 5.25
CA LEU A 36 3.33 6.70 3.99
C LEU A 36 4.30 5.55 4.20
N TRP A 37 4.16 4.53 3.37
CA TRP A 37 5.11 3.42 3.30
C TRP A 37 5.82 3.42 1.96
N LEU A 38 7.14 3.39 2.02
CA LEU A 38 8.03 3.30 0.87
C LEU A 38 8.76 1.97 0.94
N ARG A 39 8.73 1.20 -0.14
CA ARG A 39 9.46 -0.08 -0.24
C ARG A 39 10.37 -0.09 -1.46
N ALA A 40 11.61 -0.51 -1.27
CA ALA A 40 12.49 -0.89 -2.36
C ALA A 40 12.29 -2.39 -2.65
N LEU A 41 11.96 -2.70 -3.90
CA LEU A 41 11.61 -4.04 -4.34
C LEU A 41 12.76 -4.68 -5.12
N GLU A 42 12.93 -5.99 -4.99
CA GLU A 42 13.84 -6.80 -5.81
C GLU A 42 13.11 -8.02 -6.37
N PRO A 43 13.41 -8.45 -7.62
CA PRO A 43 12.81 -9.67 -8.16
C PRO A 43 13.21 -10.91 -7.35
N VAL A 44 12.29 -11.87 -7.22
CA VAL A 44 12.54 -13.13 -6.50
C VAL A 44 13.72 -13.92 -7.09
N ASP A 45 13.92 -13.81 -8.42
CA ASP A 45 14.98 -14.52 -9.15
C ASP A 45 16.29 -13.72 -9.31
N ALA A 46 16.40 -12.52 -8.74
CA ALA A 46 17.57 -11.66 -8.98
C ALA A 46 18.80 -12.14 -8.19
N PRO A 47 19.96 -12.38 -8.85
CA PRO A 47 21.20 -12.67 -8.14
C PRO A 47 21.57 -11.50 -7.21
N PRO A 48 21.89 -11.73 -5.93
CA PRO A 48 22.22 -10.65 -5.01
C PRO A 48 23.40 -9.84 -5.53
N SER A 49 23.21 -8.54 -5.65
CA SER A 49 24.21 -7.66 -6.28
C SER A 49 25.54 -7.72 -5.54
N PHE A 50 26.66 -7.78 -6.28
CA PHE A 50 28.00 -7.89 -5.69
C PHE A 50 28.34 -6.71 -4.78
N GLY A 51 27.87 -5.50 -5.12
CA GLY A 51 28.02 -4.31 -4.28
C GLY A 51 27.29 -4.42 -2.95
N THR A 52 26.09 -5.00 -2.92
CA THR A 52 25.36 -5.27 -1.66
C THR A 52 26.08 -6.31 -0.82
N LYS A 53 26.62 -7.37 -1.45
CA LYS A 53 27.43 -8.38 -0.75
C LYS A 53 28.69 -7.76 -0.12
N LEU A 54 29.40 -6.92 -0.85
CA LEU A 54 30.57 -6.20 -0.34
C LEU A 54 30.20 -5.20 0.75
N GLY A 55 29.12 -4.43 0.58
CA GLY A 55 28.66 -3.44 1.56
C GLY A 55 28.27 -4.07 2.89
N LEU A 56 27.59 -5.23 2.84
CA LEU A 56 27.25 -6.05 4.01
C LEU A 56 28.51 -6.66 4.65
N ALA A 57 29.39 -7.26 3.86
CA ALA A 57 30.63 -7.88 4.36
C ALA A 57 31.58 -6.87 5.01
N LEU A 58 31.63 -5.63 4.51
CA LEU A 58 32.45 -4.55 5.05
C LEU A 58 31.76 -3.77 6.19
N GLY A 59 30.52 -4.12 6.54
CA GLY A 59 29.74 -3.44 7.59
C GLY A 59 29.33 -2.00 7.26
N THR A 60 29.52 -1.56 6.01
CA THR A 60 29.19 -0.21 5.54
C THR A 60 27.71 -0.05 5.21
N VAL A 61 27.03 -1.16 4.91
CA VAL A 61 25.59 -1.23 4.69
C VAL A 61 25.01 -2.17 5.73
N ARG A 62 24.04 -1.68 6.52
CA ARG A 62 23.17 -2.54 7.34
C ARG A 62 21.85 -2.71 6.60
N ARG A 63 21.37 -3.95 6.46
CA ARG A 63 19.98 -4.18 6.09
C ARG A 63 19.10 -3.73 7.26
N LEU A 64 18.12 -2.86 7.00
CA LEU A 64 17.07 -2.58 7.97
C LEU A 64 16.23 -3.85 8.09
N GLU A 65 16.37 -4.55 9.22
CA GLU A 65 15.51 -5.70 9.52
C GLU A 65 14.06 -5.23 9.55
N HIS A 66 13.22 -5.89 8.75
CA HIS A 66 11.80 -5.63 8.67
C HIS A 66 11.03 -6.94 8.47
N ASP A 67 9.74 -6.91 8.81
CA ASP A 67 8.81 -8.03 8.85
C ASP A 67 8.62 -8.77 7.51
N GLU A 68 8.92 -8.10 6.40
CA GLU A 68 8.70 -8.59 5.02
C GLU A 68 9.98 -9.10 4.33
N MET A 69 11.14 -9.09 4.99
CA MET A 69 12.45 -9.30 4.35
C MET A 69 12.66 -10.70 3.75
N ASP A 70 12.04 -11.74 4.32
CA ASP A 70 12.25 -13.14 3.92
C ASP A 70 11.00 -13.79 3.29
N ARG A 71 10.01 -12.98 2.91
CA ARG A 71 8.75 -13.47 2.34
C ARG A 71 8.48 -12.83 0.98
N PRO A 72 7.98 -13.59 0.00
CA PRO A 72 7.51 -13.00 -1.24
C PRO A 72 6.36 -12.03 -0.92
N PHE A 73 6.53 -10.80 -1.39
CA PHE A 73 5.58 -9.71 -1.30
C PHE A 73 4.77 -9.65 -2.60
N ARG A 74 3.45 -9.57 -2.46
CA ARG A 74 2.53 -9.39 -3.59
C ARG A 74 2.53 -7.92 -4.00
N PHE A 75 3.15 -7.62 -5.13
CA PHE A 75 3.21 -6.26 -5.66
C PHE A 75 2.19 -6.03 -6.78
N ALA A 76 1.29 -5.07 -6.57
CA ALA A 76 0.34 -4.58 -7.56
C ALA A 76 0.18 -3.06 -7.45
N TYR A 77 -0.28 -2.43 -8.54
CA TYR A 77 -0.73 -1.04 -8.51
C TYR A 77 -2.24 -0.98 -8.30
N SER A 78 -2.68 0.00 -7.52
CA SER A 78 -4.11 0.33 -7.39
C SER A 78 -4.68 0.69 -8.77
N SER A 79 -5.85 0.15 -9.10
CA SER A 79 -6.53 0.43 -10.37
C SER A 79 -7.37 1.71 -10.37
N VAL A 80 -7.45 2.42 -9.23
CA VAL A 80 -8.41 3.50 -8.99
C VAL A 80 -7.70 4.82 -8.68
N THR A 81 -8.08 5.91 -9.37
CA THR A 81 -7.65 7.27 -9.05
C THR A 81 -8.57 7.97 -8.06
N ASP A 82 -8.09 9.05 -7.46
CA ASP A 82 -8.90 9.98 -6.66
C ASP A 82 -10.00 10.57 -7.56
N GLY A 83 -11.24 10.08 -7.39
CA GLY A 83 -12.36 10.31 -8.32
C GLY A 83 -13.16 9.06 -8.71
N GLY A 84 -12.66 7.85 -8.37
CA GLY A 84 -13.39 6.59 -8.56
C GLY A 84 -13.41 6.04 -9.99
N GLU A 85 -12.69 6.69 -10.92
CA GLU A 85 -12.49 6.14 -12.26
C GLU A 85 -11.43 5.03 -12.21
N LYS A 86 -11.76 3.88 -12.79
CA LYS A 86 -10.77 2.84 -13.06
C LYS A 86 -9.83 3.35 -14.14
N HIS A 87 -8.52 3.17 -13.95
CA HIS A 87 -7.57 3.33 -15.04
C HIS A 87 -7.96 2.41 -16.20
N LYS A 88 -8.61 2.95 -17.24
CA LYS A 88 -8.55 2.34 -18.57
C LYS A 88 -7.17 2.68 -19.11
N HIS A 89 -6.29 1.68 -19.18
CA HIS A 89 -5.03 1.79 -19.93
C HIS A 89 -5.35 1.98 -21.42
N GLY A 90 -5.73 3.20 -21.78
CA GLY A 90 -5.78 3.67 -23.14
C GLY A 90 -4.35 3.90 -23.60
N ARG A 91 -3.93 3.06 -24.55
CA ARG A 91 -2.76 3.23 -25.43
C ARG A 91 -1.45 2.67 -24.85
N ALA A 92 -1.06 1.55 -25.46
CA ALA A 92 0.28 0.98 -25.39
C ALA A 92 1.34 2.08 -25.46
N HIS A 93 2.23 2.10 -24.47
CA HIS A 93 3.49 2.82 -24.58
C HIS A 93 4.24 2.21 -25.77
N PRO A 94 4.71 2.99 -26.75
CA PRO A 94 5.54 2.45 -27.81
C PRO A 94 6.79 1.90 -27.13
N THR A 95 6.97 0.59 -27.27
CA THR A 95 8.17 -0.11 -26.86
C THR A 95 9.38 0.58 -27.48
N SER A 96 10.13 1.34 -26.69
CA SER A 96 11.56 1.51 -26.96
C SER A 96 12.16 0.11 -26.82
N ARG A 97 12.37 -0.52 -27.98
CA ARG A 97 13.23 -1.70 -28.16
C ARG A 97 14.61 -1.33 -27.66
N GLU A 98 14.90 -1.54 -26.38
CA GLU A 98 16.26 -1.47 -25.87
C GLU A 98 16.40 -2.39 -24.66
N SER A 99 17.16 -3.46 -24.89
CA SER A 99 17.83 -4.35 -23.94
C SER A 99 17.02 -4.90 -22.76
N SER A 100 16.88 -6.22 -22.75
CA SER A 100 16.85 -7.03 -21.53
C SER A 100 17.97 -6.59 -20.58
N VAL A 101 17.63 -5.79 -19.57
CA VAL A 101 18.52 -5.48 -18.44
C VAL A 101 17.69 -5.68 -17.17
N ASN A 102 17.86 -6.82 -16.49
CA ASN A 102 17.59 -7.12 -15.08
C ASN A 102 16.66 -6.17 -14.28
N GLY A 103 15.51 -5.82 -14.82
CA GLY A 103 14.52 -4.95 -14.18
C GLY A 103 13.35 -5.80 -13.71
N LEU A 104 12.85 -5.53 -12.51
CA LEU A 104 11.56 -6.04 -12.07
C LEU A 104 10.54 -5.66 -13.14
N GLY A 105 9.89 -6.64 -13.76
CA GLY A 105 8.82 -6.35 -14.71
C GLY A 105 7.83 -5.41 -14.00
N THR A 106 7.46 -4.30 -14.63
CA THR A 106 6.33 -3.52 -14.13
C THR A 106 5.14 -4.48 -14.03
N PRO A 107 4.40 -4.54 -12.91
CA PRO A 107 3.21 -5.38 -12.81
C PRO A 107 2.36 -5.08 -14.05
N SER A 108 2.04 -6.15 -14.76
CA SER A 108 1.52 -6.10 -16.12
C SER A 108 0.31 -5.15 -16.18
N SER A 109 0.10 -4.49 -17.32
CA SER A 109 -1.13 -3.74 -17.61
C SER A 109 -2.42 -4.59 -17.50
N SER A 110 -2.28 -5.91 -17.26
CA SER A 110 -3.37 -6.83 -16.93
C SER A 110 -3.81 -6.79 -15.45
N GLY A 111 -3.09 -6.09 -14.56
CA GLY A 111 -3.41 -6.04 -13.13
C GLY A 111 -3.01 -7.31 -12.37
N GLU A 112 -2.25 -8.21 -13.00
CA GLU A 112 -1.72 -9.39 -12.32
C GLU A 112 -0.56 -8.97 -11.39
N PRO A 113 -0.60 -9.38 -10.12
CA PRO A 113 0.43 -9.05 -9.15
C PRO A 113 1.74 -9.77 -9.49
N ASN A 114 2.87 -9.11 -9.21
CA ASN A 114 4.19 -9.73 -9.27
C ASN A 114 4.63 -10.17 -7.87
N GLU A 115 5.27 -11.32 -7.76
CA GLU A 115 5.96 -11.72 -6.54
C GLU A 115 7.37 -11.12 -6.51
N VAL A 116 7.67 -10.40 -5.44
CA VAL A 116 8.90 -9.60 -5.28
C VAL A 116 9.40 -9.73 -3.85
N TYR A 117 10.69 -9.53 -3.59
CA TYR A 117 11.18 -9.33 -2.23
C TYR A 117 11.24 -7.85 -1.88
N VAL A 118 11.03 -7.55 -0.59
CA VAL A 118 11.20 -6.20 -0.06
C VAL A 118 12.61 -6.10 0.51
N ARG A 119 13.44 -5.30 -0.13
CA ARG A 119 14.83 -5.11 0.31
C ARG A 119 14.89 -4.12 1.47
N GLU A 120 14.11 -3.05 1.37
CA GLU A 120 14.06 -1.97 2.34
C GLU A 120 12.60 -1.51 2.48
N LYS A 121 12.19 -1.20 3.71
CA LYS A 121 10.87 -0.67 4.03
C LYS A 121 11.03 0.52 4.95
N VAL A 122 10.48 1.65 4.54
CA VAL A 122 10.48 2.91 5.29
C VAL A 122 9.04 3.29 5.59
N ARG A 123 8.79 3.64 6.84
CA ARG A 123 7.51 4.16 7.32
C ARG A 123 7.68 5.61 7.71
N VAL A 124 6.85 6.47 7.14
CA VAL A 124 6.80 7.89 7.45
C VAL A 124 5.39 8.19 7.93
N GLU A 125 5.28 8.82 9.09
CA GLU A 125 3.99 9.20 9.67
C GLU A 125 3.85 10.71 9.72
N SER A 126 2.65 11.19 9.42
CA SER A 126 2.25 12.53 9.79
C SER A 126 1.97 12.62 11.29
N LEU A 127 1.96 13.85 11.80
CA LEU A 127 1.31 14.15 13.07
C LEU A 127 -0.20 13.82 12.99
N PRO A 128 -0.85 13.47 14.11
CA PRO A 128 -2.29 13.26 14.15
C PRO A 128 -3.06 14.50 13.69
N ASP A 129 -4.01 14.31 12.77
CA ASP A 129 -4.85 15.39 12.25
C ASP A 129 -6.04 15.65 13.21
N PRO A 130 -6.20 16.88 13.74
CA PRO A 130 -7.30 17.22 14.64
C PRO A 130 -8.70 16.97 14.06
N ASN A 131 -8.88 17.10 12.74
CA ASN A 131 -10.15 16.82 12.07
C ASN A 131 -10.43 15.32 12.02
N LEU A 132 -9.42 14.49 11.75
CA LEU A 132 -9.56 13.03 11.79
C LEU A 132 -9.84 12.53 13.21
N MET A 133 -9.20 13.14 14.22
CA MET A 133 -9.50 12.87 15.62
C MET A 133 -10.93 13.29 15.99
N SER A 134 -11.38 14.47 15.56
CA SER A 134 -12.76 14.91 15.79
C SER A 134 -13.77 13.98 15.12
N LEU A 135 -13.47 13.54 13.89
CA LEU A 135 -14.31 12.62 13.14
C LEU A 135 -14.41 11.26 13.83
N SER A 136 -13.29 10.69 14.31
CA SER A 136 -13.32 9.41 15.04
C SER A 136 -14.18 9.49 16.30
N VAL A 137 -14.05 10.56 17.09
CA VAL A 137 -14.89 10.81 18.27
C VAL A 137 -16.38 10.92 17.91
N LYS A 138 -16.70 11.65 16.83
CA LYS A 138 -18.09 11.80 16.37
C LYS A 138 -18.68 10.47 15.91
N LEU A 139 -17.90 9.64 15.22
CA LEU A 139 -18.33 8.30 14.82
C LEU A 139 -18.55 7.38 16.02
N VAL A 140 -17.69 7.45 17.04
CA VAL A 140 -17.88 6.71 18.30
C VAL A 140 -19.17 7.13 19.01
N ALA A 141 -19.39 8.44 19.15
CA ALA A 141 -20.62 8.97 19.76
C ALA A 141 -21.88 8.54 18.98
N LEU A 142 -21.83 8.61 17.65
CA LEU A 142 -22.91 8.11 16.78
C LEU A 142 -23.11 6.59 16.92
N GLY A 143 -22.04 5.83 17.10
CA GLY A 143 -22.10 4.40 17.39
C GLY A 143 -22.87 4.10 18.68
N HIS A 144 -22.63 4.88 19.74
CA HIS A 144 -23.37 4.74 21.00
C HIS A 144 -24.86 5.11 20.85
N THR A 145 -25.17 6.19 20.13
CA THR A 145 -26.58 6.57 19.91
C THR A 145 -27.32 5.55 19.06
N LEU A 146 -26.68 5.01 18.01
CA LEU A 146 -27.22 3.94 17.19
C LEU A 146 -27.42 2.65 18.00
N ALA A 147 -26.46 2.27 18.85
CA ALA A 147 -26.61 1.12 19.74
C ALA A 147 -27.78 1.32 20.72
N GLY A 148 -27.96 2.52 21.27
CA GLY A 148 -29.13 2.86 22.09
C GLY A 148 -30.44 2.74 21.31
N ALA A 149 -30.49 3.29 20.09
CA ALA A 149 -31.67 3.19 19.23
C ALA A 149 -32.00 1.73 18.87
N ARG A 150 -30.99 0.90 18.57
CA ARG A 150 -31.18 -0.53 18.29
C ARG A 150 -31.74 -1.28 19.49
N ARG A 151 -31.23 -1.04 20.71
CA ARG A 151 -31.77 -1.64 21.94
C ARG A 151 -33.21 -1.22 22.20
N ASN A 152 -33.52 0.07 22.03
CA ASN A 152 -34.89 0.56 22.20
C ASN A 152 -35.84 -0.05 21.18
N LEU A 153 -35.42 -0.16 19.92
CA LEU A 153 -36.22 -0.78 18.87
C LEU A 153 -36.44 -2.27 19.16
N ALA A 154 -35.40 -3.01 19.53
CA ALA A 154 -35.52 -4.42 19.88
C ALA A 154 -36.49 -4.65 21.05
N ALA A 155 -36.45 -3.79 22.08
CA ALA A 155 -37.41 -3.83 23.18
C ALA A 155 -38.87 -3.61 22.72
N VAL A 156 -39.11 -2.74 21.74
CA VAL A 156 -40.44 -2.54 21.14
C VAL A 156 -40.86 -3.74 20.28
N MET A 157 -39.91 -4.37 19.59
CA MET A 157 -40.15 -5.52 18.72
C MET A 157 -40.24 -6.85 19.49
N GLY A 158 -39.93 -6.86 20.79
CA GLY A 158 -39.90 -8.07 21.61
C GLY A 158 -38.71 -8.99 21.31
N GLU A 159 -37.65 -8.45 20.71
CA GLU A 159 -36.40 -9.16 20.42
C GLU A 159 -35.41 -8.94 21.57
N GLU A 160 -34.83 -10.03 22.09
CA GLU A 160 -33.71 -9.95 23.03
C GLU A 160 -32.43 -9.69 22.23
N VAL A 161 -31.71 -8.61 22.55
CA VAL A 161 -30.41 -8.33 21.94
C VAL A 161 -29.35 -8.93 22.84
N ASP A 162 -28.74 -10.03 22.39
CA ASP A 162 -27.55 -10.58 23.04
C ASP A 162 -26.43 -9.52 23.04
N GLU A 163 -25.77 -9.36 24.20
CA GLU A 163 -24.70 -8.36 24.44
C GLU A 163 -23.47 -8.54 23.55
#